data_AF-A0A8H5CRA0-F1
#
_entry.id   AF-A0A8H5CRA0-F1
#
_cell.length_a   1.000
_cell.length_b   1.000
_cell.length_c   1.000
_cell.angle_alpha   90.00
_cell.angle_beta   90.00
_cell.angle_gamma   90.00
#
_symmetry.space_group_name_H-M   'P 1'
#
loop_
_entity.id
_entity.type
_entity.pdbx_description
1 polymer ?
#
loop_
_entity_poly.entity_id
_entity_poly.type
_entity_poly.pdbx_seq_one_letter_code
_entity_poly.pdbx_strand_id
1 'polypeptide(L)'
;MVKLNDNTKRTAEGIRAISASPHDNPENNSSSLSLMSTVWRMVDDTDLRLSYQGDWNPLTLNATLSEQLSNGLLPNGPVFNRTLHEARSNVSVSFTFNGKFLCLYERSGFLGVYGSLDASGSFNPDDTQEGNPQVACSLDGIDIGSDEVANFLNFPAQGQGPVNNNLFCVIQGSSAINGKDSKFQPGEHVLQINVTNGQKGTMGWFFDYITFESMAEYVPVDGEVLQAGKTEVISNVTDYGMLSFPSSQGWNFDTFDLETFSGNHSNVTLTFNGTSVSLFAGLSGLLNNPFANGFYQVDNLDPVDFKVPILDSDFSNQLIWTADKLDSGPHTVLTSFNVSPHSDLQLGYFLVNAASTDPDLETTSSTSSTGVNPTQSTSTTGVSPTPSSTKQLGSGAIVGIVIGTCIPILILIGAVIFWRRSRRQQRVLIPMASSPLTPFSESYQDSPSAGNTRAFTASTYQSTSKGSKSSPVDSISPRTPSASVPGADRPHTENPLVMKLQQRLVVMEEQLQARQEDGQLDHHRTAAPIIHTDSGVRLTERLNAPEELPPGYTEQ
;
A
#
# COMPACT_ATOMS: atom_id res chain seq x y z
N MET A 1 67.12 -46.15 -2.43
CA MET A 1 67.98 -45.78 -3.57
C MET A 1 67.47 -44.44 -4.08
N VAL A 2 68.31 -43.39 -4.07
CA VAL A 2 68.13 -42.05 -4.70
C VAL A 2 67.09 -41.12 -4.01
N LYS A 3 67.33 -39.84 -3.71
CA LYS A 3 68.49 -39.01 -3.33
C LYS A 3 67.87 -37.67 -2.89
N LEU A 4 68.27 -37.13 -1.73
CA LEU A 4 68.10 -35.71 -1.41
C LEU A 4 68.99 -34.86 -2.32
N ASN A 5 68.56 -33.65 -2.68
CA ASN A 5 69.49 -32.58 -3.02
C ASN A 5 68.91 -31.20 -2.68
N ASP A 6 69.70 -30.50 -1.86
CA ASP A 6 69.68 -29.07 -1.60
C ASP A 6 69.76 -28.23 -2.87
N ASN A 7 69.15 -27.04 -2.85
CA ASN A 7 69.78 -25.88 -3.47
C ASN A 7 69.34 -24.58 -2.78
N THR A 8 70.27 -24.03 -2.01
CA THR A 8 70.24 -22.66 -1.47
C THR A 8 71.35 -21.87 -2.17
N LYS A 9 71.02 -20.80 -2.92
CA LYS A 9 71.91 -19.63 -3.07
C LYS A 9 71.27 -18.43 -3.78
N ARG A 10 71.21 -17.33 -3.01
CA ARG A 10 71.48 -15.91 -3.35
C ARG A 10 70.93 -15.33 -4.67
N THR A 11 70.10 -14.30 -4.52
CA THR A 11 70.46 -12.96 -5.03
C THR A 11 69.80 -11.90 -4.16
N ALA A 12 70.61 -10.97 -3.65
CA ALA A 12 70.21 -9.79 -2.91
C ALA A 12 70.51 -8.61 -3.83
N GLU A 13 69.50 -7.87 -4.26
CA GLU A 13 69.64 -6.52 -4.79
C GLU A 13 68.51 -5.65 -4.23
N GLY A 14 68.91 -4.47 -3.77
CA GLY A 14 68.12 -3.61 -2.90
C GLY A 14 67.01 -2.86 -3.63
N ILE A 15 65.92 -2.64 -2.90
CA ILE A 15 64.89 -1.67 -3.25
C ILE A 15 64.92 -0.59 -2.17
N ARG A 16 65.23 0.63 -2.61
CA ARG A 16 65.15 1.86 -1.84
C ARG A 16 63.74 2.06 -1.29
N ALA A 17 63.66 2.33 0.01
CA ALA A 17 62.48 2.90 0.62
C ALA A 17 62.24 4.31 0.05
N ILE A 18 61.10 4.50 -0.63
CA ILE A 18 60.50 5.81 -0.86
C ILE A 18 59.41 5.94 0.19
N SER A 19 59.70 6.75 1.21
CA SER A 19 58.75 7.27 2.18
C SER A 19 57.82 8.25 1.46
N ALA A 20 56.65 7.78 1.03
CA ALA A 20 55.58 8.64 0.58
C ALA A 20 54.77 9.11 1.80
N SER A 21 54.73 10.43 1.98
CA SER A 21 53.92 11.15 2.96
C SER A 21 52.43 10.80 2.80
N PRO A 22 51.66 10.64 3.89
CA PRO A 22 50.21 10.53 3.78
C PRO A 22 49.67 11.88 3.29
N HIS A 23 49.07 11.88 2.12
CA HIS A 23 48.28 13.01 1.64
C HIS A 23 46.89 12.83 2.22
N ASP A 24 46.51 13.71 3.13
CA ASP A 24 45.15 13.83 3.66
C ASP A 24 44.17 13.99 2.49
N ASN A 25 43.38 12.94 2.26
CA ASN A 25 42.24 13.01 1.36
C ASN A 25 41.10 13.67 2.14
N PRO A 26 40.58 14.82 1.69
CA PRO A 26 39.49 15.49 2.39
C PRO A 26 38.28 14.56 2.39
N GLU A 27 37.76 14.35 3.60
CA GLU A 27 36.53 13.64 3.91
C GLU A 27 35.45 13.95 2.87
N ASN A 28 35.16 12.96 2.03
CA ASN A 28 33.89 12.88 1.32
C ASN A 28 32.85 12.53 2.38
N ASN A 29 32.47 13.52 3.19
CA ASN A 29 31.24 13.48 3.98
C ASN A 29 30.09 13.55 2.97
N SER A 30 29.85 12.44 2.26
CA SER A 30 28.53 12.13 1.74
C SER A 30 27.67 12.04 2.99
N SER A 31 27.07 13.17 3.36
CA SER A 31 25.94 13.23 4.26
C SER A 31 24.96 12.22 3.71
N SER A 32 24.99 11.02 4.30
CA SER A 32 23.95 10.01 4.18
C SER A 32 22.68 10.78 4.43
N LEU A 33 21.98 11.12 3.34
CA LEU A 33 20.64 11.65 3.40
C LEU A 33 19.88 10.54 4.09
N SER A 34 19.77 10.65 5.41
CA SER A 34 18.98 9.79 6.25
C SER A 34 17.63 9.75 5.58
N LEU A 35 17.36 8.64 4.87
CA LEU A 35 16.14 8.43 4.14
C LEU A 35 15.06 8.47 5.21
N MET A 36 14.43 9.62 5.36
CA MET A 36 13.38 9.80 6.34
C MET A 36 12.30 8.78 5.99
N SER A 37 11.97 7.94 6.99
CA SER A 37 10.96 6.91 6.86
C SER A 37 9.68 7.56 6.35
N THR A 38 9.08 6.96 5.33
CA THR A 38 7.75 7.35 4.88
C THR A 38 6.77 7.17 6.03
N VAL A 39 5.98 8.22 6.31
CA VAL A 39 4.94 8.22 7.36
C VAL A 39 3.61 8.48 6.69
N TRP A 40 2.69 7.54 6.82
CA TRP A 40 1.34 7.70 6.33
C TRP A 40 0.40 8.09 7.43
N ARG A 41 -0.50 8.98 7.08
CA ARG A 41 -1.54 9.44 7.99
C ARG A 41 -2.87 8.94 7.55
N MET A 42 -3.69 8.65 8.54
CA MET A 42 -5.07 8.27 8.38
C MET A 42 -5.93 9.41 8.93
N VAL A 43 -6.89 9.85 8.14
CA VAL A 43 -7.80 10.94 8.46
C VAL A 43 -9.21 10.39 8.44
N ASP A 44 -9.81 10.38 9.63
CA ASP A 44 -11.19 9.94 9.89
C ASP A 44 -12.20 10.82 9.17
N ASP A 45 -13.39 10.29 8.89
CA ASP A 45 -14.53 11.05 8.38
C ASP A 45 -15.00 12.16 9.34
N THR A 46 -14.63 12.11 10.61
CA THR A 46 -14.97 13.17 11.57
C THR A 46 -13.93 14.31 11.65
N ASP A 47 -12.86 14.26 10.85
CA ASP A 47 -11.80 15.28 10.88
C ASP A 47 -12.32 16.66 10.45
N LEU A 48 -12.05 17.69 11.27
CA LEU A 48 -12.55 19.05 11.06
C LEU A 48 -11.99 19.74 9.80
N ARG A 49 -10.92 19.21 9.20
CA ARG A 49 -10.35 19.70 7.94
C ARG A 49 -11.19 19.26 6.73
N LEU A 50 -12.09 18.29 6.90
CA LEU A 50 -13.02 17.86 5.86
C LEU A 50 -14.15 18.87 5.73
N SER A 51 -14.38 19.34 4.50
CA SER A 51 -15.45 20.27 4.17
C SER A 51 -16.49 19.56 3.32
N TYR A 52 -17.59 19.19 3.97
CA TYR A 52 -18.73 18.50 3.37
C TYR A 52 -19.69 19.47 2.68
N GLN A 53 -20.11 19.16 1.46
CA GLN A 53 -21.11 19.90 0.69
C GLN A 53 -22.22 18.98 0.19
N GLY A 54 -23.48 19.39 0.39
CA GLY A 54 -24.67 18.60 0.06
C GLY A 54 -25.25 17.88 1.28
N ASP A 55 -26.13 16.90 1.04
CA ASP A 55 -26.89 16.20 2.09
C ASP A 55 -26.13 14.98 2.63
N TRP A 56 -25.03 15.23 3.35
CA TRP A 56 -24.30 14.20 4.08
C TRP A 56 -25.00 13.87 5.40
N ASN A 57 -25.16 12.57 5.68
CA ASN A 57 -25.73 12.11 6.94
C ASN A 57 -24.63 11.43 7.79
N PRO A 58 -24.21 12.01 8.93
CA PRO A 58 -23.28 11.33 9.82
C PRO A 58 -23.96 10.12 10.46
N LEU A 59 -23.26 8.99 10.46
CA LEU A 59 -23.69 7.72 11.02
C LEU A 59 -22.64 7.25 12.03
N THR A 60 -23.07 7.09 13.28
CA THR A 60 -22.26 6.41 14.30
C THR A 60 -22.75 4.98 14.44
N LEU A 61 -21.88 4.02 14.17
CA LEU A 61 -22.21 2.62 14.31
C LEU A 61 -22.17 2.21 15.78
N ASN A 62 -23.35 1.90 16.33
CA ASN A 62 -23.42 1.27 17.64
C ASN A 62 -22.70 -0.08 17.58
N ALA A 63 -21.96 -0.42 18.64
CA ALA A 63 -21.24 -1.70 18.74
C ALA A 63 -22.12 -2.91 18.40
N THR A 64 -23.40 -2.86 18.79
CA THR A 64 -24.38 -3.91 18.52
C THR A 64 -24.72 -4.07 17.03
N LEU A 65 -24.70 -2.99 16.24
CA LEU A 65 -24.99 -3.08 14.80
C LEU A 65 -23.80 -3.68 14.04
N SER A 66 -22.59 -3.28 14.41
CA SER A 66 -21.35 -3.85 13.87
C SER A 66 -21.21 -5.34 14.19
N GLU A 67 -21.66 -5.78 15.37
CA GLU A 67 -21.66 -7.19 15.76
C GLU A 67 -22.76 -8.00 15.05
N GLN A 68 -23.93 -7.39 14.81
CA GLN A 68 -25.08 -8.06 14.21
C GLN A 68 -24.95 -8.33 12.71
N LEU A 69 -24.18 -7.52 11.98
CA LEU A 69 -24.12 -7.62 10.52
C LEU A 69 -23.35 -8.85 10.02
N SER A 70 -22.54 -9.52 10.85
CA SER A 70 -21.77 -10.71 10.41
C SER A 70 -21.00 -11.44 11.53
N ASN A 71 -21.65 -11.85 12.64
CA ASN A 71 -20.95 -12.45 13.80
C ASN A 71 -19.74 -11.60 14.29
N GLY A 72 -19.76 -10.29 14.03
CA GLY A 72 -18.68 -9.34 14.31
C GLY A 72 -17.51 -9.28 13.33
N LEU A 73 -17.50 -10.01 12.21
CA LEU A 73 -16.38 -10.06 11.27
C LEU A 73 -16.82 -9.67 9.85
N LEU A 74 -16.21 -8.62 9.31
CA LEU A 74 -16.59 -8.00 8.04
C LEU A 74 -15.51 -8.30 7.00
N PRO A 75 -15.80 -8.60 5.73
CA PRO A 75 -14.80 -9.10 4.78
C PRO A 75 -13.49 -8.29 4.70
N ASN A 76 -13.59 -6.96 4.85
CA ASN A 76 -12.49 -6.00 4.74
C ASN A 76 -12.23 -5.24 6.05
N GLY A 77 -12.69 -5.77 7.18
CA GLY A 77 -12.49 -5.15 8.49
C GLY A 77 -13.63 -4.26 8.97
N PRO A 78 -13.54 -3.79 10.23
CA PRO A 78 -14.50 -2.86 10.80
C PRO A 78 -14.32 -1.47 10.19
N VAL A 79 -15.40 -0.70 10.21
CA VAL A 79 -15.39 0.75 9.93
C VAL A 79 -14.43 1.45 10.89
N PHE A 80 -13.62 2.37 10.36
CA PHE A 80 -12.66 3.10 11.17
C PHE A 80 -13.38 4.01 12.16
N ASN A 81 -12.92 4.02 13.41
CA ASN A 81 -13.50 4.78 14.51
C ASN A 81 -15.03 4.59 14.74
N ARG A 82 -15.65 3.62 14.06
CA ARG A 82 -17.11 3.37 14.05
C ARG A 82 -17.93 4.57 13.57
N THR A 83 -17.36 5.45 12.75
CA THR A 83 -18.02 6.62 12.18
C THR A 83 -18.02 6.54 10.66
N LEU A 84 -19.10 7.00 10.04
CA LEU A 84 -19.24 7.10 8.60
C LEU A 84 -20.03 8.37 8.26
N HIS A 85 -19.75 8.96 7.09
CA HIS A 85 -20.63 9.96 6.48
C HIS A 85 -21.32 9.35 5.25
N GLU A 86 -22.64 9.23 5.31
CA GLU A 86 -23.46 8.65 4.23
C GLU A 86 -23.81 9.69 3.16
N ALA A 87 -23.65 9.29 1.89
CA ALA A 87 -24.02 10.01 0.69
C ALA A 87 -25.10 9.25 -0.10
N ARG A 88 -26.35 9.73 -0.03
CA ARG A 88 -27.49 9.23 -0.84
C ARG A 88 -27.88 10.13 -2.01
N SER A 89 -27.38 11.36 -2.03
CA SER A 89 -27.61 12.34 -3.10
C SER A 89 -26.29 12.73 -3.76
N ASN A 90 -26.33 13.65 -4.72
CA ASN A 90 -25.09 14.19 -5.29
C ASN A 90 -24.46 15.12 -4.28
N VAL A 91 -23.29 14.73 -3.79
CA VAL A 91 -22.58 15.43 -2.72
C VAL A 91 -21.09 15.50 -3.04
N SER A 92 -20.38 16.35 -2.32
CA SER A 92 -18.93 16.40 -2.39
C SER A 92 -18.31 16.62 -1.02
N VAL A 93 -17.05 16.20 -0.87
CA VAL A 93 -16.21 16.52 0.28
C VAL A 93 -14.84 16.95 -0.22
N SER A 94 -14.27 17.97 0.39
CA SER A 94 -12.90 18.42 0.09
C SER A 94 -12.02 18.34 1.32
N PHE A 95 -10.76 17.98 1.11
CA PHE A 95 -9.74 17.84 2.14
C PHE A 95 -8.44 18.53 1.71
N THR A 96 -7.93 19.43 2.56
CA THR A 96 -6.66 20.11 2.33
C THR A 96 -5.58 19.52 3.21
N PHE A 97 -4.43 19.17 2.62
CA PHE A 97 -3.34 18.52 3.34
C PHE A 97 -1.97 18.84 2.75
N ASN A 98 -0.93 18.70 3.57
CA ASN A 98 0.46 18.82 3.12
C ASN A 98 1.05 17.42 2.90
N GLY A 99 1.24 17.06 1.64
CA GLY A 99 1.66 15.73 1.22
C GLY A 99 2.93 15.74 0.37
N LYS A 100 3.53 14.56 0.21
CA LYS A 100 4.68 14.36 -0.68
C LYS A 100 4.27 13.42 -1.81
N PHE A 101 4.18 13.95 -3.03
CA PHE A 101 3.90 13.16 -4.24
C PHE A 101 5.02 13.31 -5.27
N LEU A 102 6.26 12.99 -4.89
CA LEU A 102 7.40 13.28 -5.75
C LEU A 102 7.54 12.29 -6.91
N CYS A 103 7.02 12.61 -8.09
CA CYS A 103 7.22 11.81 -9.30
C CYS A 103 8.58 12.07 -9.98
N LEU A 104 9.68 11.79 -9.29
CA LEU A 104 11.02 11.74 -9.91
C LEU A 104 11.64 10.36 -9.65
N TYR A 105 11.45 9.49 -10.62
CA TYR A 105 12.13 8.22 -10.91
C TYR A 105 12.25 7.13 -9.83
N GLU A 106 12.08 7.39 -8.54
CA GLU A 106 12.41 6.36 -7.53
C GLU A 106 11.43 6.22 -6.36
N ARG A 107 10.52 7.16 -6.10
CA ARG A 107 9.54 7.01 -5.00
C ARG A 107 8.23 7.71 -5.31
N SER A 108 7.15 6.95 -5.45
CA SER A 108 5.82 7.51 -5.60
C SER A 108 5.17 7.80 -4.27
N GLY A 109 4.58 8.99 -4.15
CA GLY A 109 3.67 9.28 -3.05
C GLY A 109 2.41 8.43 -3.13
N PHE A 110 1.74 8.26 -1.98
CA PHE A 110 0.47 7.56 -1.89
C PHE A 110 -0.67 8.46 -1.42
N LEU A 111 -1.84 8.27 -2.03
CA LEU A 111 -3.12 8.75 -1.55
C LEU A 111 -4.17 7.66 -1.78
N GLY A 112 -4.96 7.34 -0.77
CA GLY A 112 -6.05 6.38 -0.83
C GLY A 112 -7.31 6.96 -0.18
N VAL A 113 -8.45 6.81 -0.84
CA VAL A 113 -9.77 7.17 -0.31
C VAL A 113 -10.56 5.91 -0.06
N TYR A 114 -10.94 5.69 1.20
CA TYR A 114 -11.62 4.50 1.65
C TYR A 114 -13.07 4.81 2.02
N GLY A 115 -13.96 3.85 1.73
CA GLY A 115 -15.37 3.96 2.05
C GLY A 115 -16.05 2.60 2.11
N SER A 116 -17.33 2.63 2.44
CA SER A 116 -18.16 1.44 2.57
C SER A 116 -19.34 1.47 1.59
N LEU A 117 -19.74 0.29 1.12
CA LEU A 117 -20.98 0.09 0.36
C LEU A 117 -21.98 -0.66 1.22
N ASP A 118 -23.20 -0.14 1.26
CA ASP A 118 -24.30 -0.68 2.07
C ASP A 118 -23.95 -0.94 3.55
N ALA A 119 -23.23 -0.02 4.20
CA ALA A 119 -22.97 -0.11 5.65
C ALA A 119 -24.27 -0.19 6.49
N SER A 120 -25.41 0.19 5.91
CA SER A 120 -26.73 0.10 6.53
C SER A 120 -27.34 -1.32 6.57
N GLY A 121 -26.81 -2.27 5.80
CA GLY A 121 -27.40 -3.60 5.62
C GLY A 121 -28.79 -3.57 4.96
N SER A 122 -29.10 -2.52 4.21
CA SER A 122 -30.40 -2.31 3.56
C SER A 122 -30.35 -2.53 2.05
N PHE A 123 -29.28 -3.17 1.55
CA PHE A 123 -29.12 -3.46 0.12
C PHE A 123 -30.35 -4.16 -0.44
N ASN A 124 -31.01 -3.45 -1.37
CA ASN A 124 -32.04 -4.03 -2.19
C ASN A 124 -31.37 -4.76 -3.35
N PRO A 125 -31.57 -6.08 -3.54
CA PRO A 125 -31.02 -6.79 -4.70
C PRO A 125 -31.51 -6.24 -6.04
N ASP A 126 -32.60 -5.46 -6.07
CA ASP A 126 -33.07 -4.76 -7.25
C ASP A 126 -32.25 -3.49 -7.59
N ASP A 127 -31.35 -3.04 -6.71
CA ASP A 127 -30.35 -2.02 -7.04
C ASP A 127 -29.34 -2.64 -8.02
N THR A 128 -29.68 -2.55 -9.30
CA THR A 128 -28.82 -3.00 -10.40
C THR A 128 -27.55 -2.14 -10.48
N GLN A 129 -26.54 -2.62 -11.21
CA GLN A 129 -25.28 -1.88 -11.46
C GLN A 129 -25.47 -0.43 -11.96
N GLU A 130 -26.61 -0.10 -12.58
CA GLU A 130 -26.90 1.26 -13.06
C GLU A 130 -27.26 2.25 -11.93
N GLY A 131 -27.57 1.75 -10.73
CA GLY A 131 -27.94 2.56 -9.56
C GLY A 131 -26.79 2.87 -8.60
N ASN A 132 -25.60 2.28 -8.81
CA ASN A 132 -24.52 2.36 -7.83
C ASN A 132 -23.96 3.79 -7.71
N PRO A 133 -23.57 4.21 -6.49
CA PRO A 133 -22.85 5.45 -6.30
C PRO A 133 -21.57 5.46 -7.14
N GLN A 134 -21.37 6.51 -7.92
CA GLN A 134 -20.10 6.77 -8.59
C GLN A 134 -19.28 7.75 -7.76
N VAL A 135 -18.08 7.33 -7.38
CA VAL A 135 -17.13 8.14 -6.63
C VAL A 135 -16.04 8.60 -7.58
N ALA A 136 -15.93 9.91 -7.78
CA ALA A 136 -14.90 10.53 -8.59
C ALA A 136 -14.02 11.40 -7.69
N CYS A 137 -12.70 11.19 -7.76
CA CYS A 137 -11.76 11.99 -7.00
C CYS A 137 -10.88 12.83 -7.91
N SER A 138 -10.56 14.05 -7.47
CA SER A 138 -9.55 14.89 -8.09
C SER A 138 -8.57 15.43 -7.04
N LEU A 139 -7.29 15.50 -7.39
CA LEU A 139 -6.23 16.13 -6.60
C LEU A 139 -5.77 17.38 -7.34
N ASP A 140 -5.88 18.55 -6.70
CA ASP A 140 -5.55 19.85 -7.30
C ASP A 140 -6.29 20.11 -8.63
N GLY A 141 -7.52 19.61 -8.74
CA GLY A 141 -8.35 19.70 -9.95
C GLY A 141 -7.96 18.73 -11.07
N ILE A 142 -7.02 17.82 -10.82
CA ILE A 142 -6.66 16.73 -11.74
C ILE A 142 -7.41 15.48 -11.30
N ASP A 143 -8.20 14.86 -12.18
CA ASP A 143 -8.91 13.62 -11.86
C ASP A 143 -7.93 12.48 -11.58
N ILE A 144 -8.05 11.83 -10.42
CA ILE A 144 -7.16 10.78 -9.92
C ILE A 144 -7.85 9.40 -9.84
N GLY A 145 -9.09 9.29 -10.30
CA GLY A 145 -9.82 8.02 -10.26
C GLY A 145 -10.94 7.92 -11.29
N SER A 146 -10.93 6.83 -12.06
CA SER A 146 -12.13 6.02 -12.38
C SER A 146 -11.77 4.71 -13.10
N ASP A 147 -10.73 4.67 -13.93
CA ASP A 147 -10.66 3.60 -14.95
C ASP A 147 -9.96 2.31 -14.49
N GLU A 148 -8.97 2.37 -13.59
CA GLU A 148 -8.28 1.17 -13.07
C GLU A 148 -8.85 0.67 -11.74
N VAL A 149 -9.24 1.57 -10.84
CA VAL A 149 -9.81 1.20 -9.53
C VAL A 149 -11.22 0.61 -9.65
N ALA A 150 -11.98 0.97 -10.68
CA ALA A 150 -13.31 0.39 -10.93
C ALA A 150 -13.28 -1.15 -11.09
N ASN A 151 -12.13 -1.76 -11.41
CA ASN A 151 -11.98 -3.21 -11.48
C ASN A 151 -11.79 -3.87 -10.10
N PHE A 152 -11.42 -3.11 -9.06
CA PHE A 152 -11.23 -3.62 -7.69
C PHE A 152 -12.46 -3.46 -6.81
N LEU A 153 -13.46 -2.70 -7.25
CA LEU A 153 -14.74 -2.60 -6.55
C LEU A 153 -15.52 -3.91 -6.71
N ASN A 154 -15.25 -4.86 -5.82
CA ASN A 154 -16.11 -6.00 -5.58
C ASN A 154 -17.43 -5.47 -4.99
N PHE A 155 -18.37 -5.10 -5.86
CA PHE A 155 -19.74 -4.87 -5.43
C PHE A 155 -20.21 -6.12 -4.68
N PRO A 156 -20.82 -5.96 -3.49
CA PRO A 156 -21.28 -7.11 -2.73
C PRO A 156 -22.17 -7.98 -3.61
N ALA A 157 -21.84 -9.27 -3.71
CA ALA A 157 -22.75 -10.23 -4.30
C ALA A 157 -24.04 -10.29 -3.45
N GLN A 158 -25.14 -10.73 -4.04
CA GLN A 158 -26.41 -10.87 -3.32
C GLN A 158 -26.21 -11.71 -2.05
N GLY A 159 -26.45 -11.11 -0.87
CA GLY A 159 -26.31 -11.77 0.44
C GLY A 159 -24.91 -11.68 1.06
N GLN A 160 -23.94 -11.10 0.35
CA GLN A 160 -22.68 -10.63 0.93
C GLN A 160 -23.03 -9.33 1.68
N GLY A 161 -22.82 -9.30 2.99
CA GLY A 161 -23.16 -8.14 3.82
C GLY A 161 -22.41 -6.85 3.44
N PRO A 162 -22.45 -5.82 4.29
CA PRO A 162 -21.72 -4.58 4.05
C PRO A 162 -20.24 -4.85 3.72
N VAL A 163 -19.74 -4.15 2.71
CA VAL A 163 -18.32 -4.21 2.33
C VAL A 163 -17.69 -2.88 2.75
N ASN A 164 -16.95 -2.92 3.86
CA ASN A 164 -16.30 -1.74 4.42
C ASN A 164 -14.87 -1.56 3.87
N ASN A 165 -14.25 -0.42 4.17
CA ASN A 165 -12.85 -0.14 3.88
C ASN A 165 -12.45 -0.44 2.41
N ASN A 166 -13.35 -0.24 1.46
CA ASN A 166 -13.05 -0.38 0.04
C ASN A 166 -12.28 0.84 -0.45
N LEU A 167 -11.23 0.61 -1.24
CA LEU A 167 -10.45 1.66 -1.89
C LEU A 167 -11.19 2.17 -3.13
N PHE A 168 -11.66 3.41 -3.11
CA PHE A 168 -12.40 4.04 -4.22
C PHE A 168 -11.52 4.88 -5.13
N CYS A 169 -10.52 5.54 -4.56
CA CYS A 169 -9.59 6.39 -5.30
C CYS A 169 -8.18 6.13 -4.81
N VAL A 170 -7.26 5.98 -5.74
CA VAL A 170 -5.86 5.71 -5.43
C VAL A 170 -4.93 6.52 -6.32
N ILE A 171 -3.90 7.10 -5.73
CA ILE A 171 -2.72 7.56 -6.44
C ILE A 171 -1.57 6.71 -5.95
N GLN A 172 -1.01 5.93 -6.86
CA GLN A 172 0.25 5.21 -6.68
C GLN A 172 1.14 5.50 -7.87
N GLY A 173 2.45 5.47 -7.65
CA GLY A 173 3.38 5.48 -8.77
C GLY A 173 3.49 6.81 -9.50
N SER A 174 4.30 6.77 -10.56
CA SER A 174 4.29 7.72 -11.66
C SER A 174 3.11 7.46 -12.62
N SER A 175 1.94 7.10 -12.10
CA SER A 175 0.78 6.78 -12.93
C SER A 175 0.52 7.96 -13.86
N ALA A 176 0.70 7.73 -15.16
CA ALA A 176 0.53 8.77 -16.16
C ALA A 176 -0.96 9.07 -16.29
N ILE A 177 -1.48 9.93 -15.42
CA ILE A 177 -2.89 10.32 -15.45
C ILE A 177 -3.16 10.94 -16.83
N ASN A 178 -3.99 10.26 -17.62
CA ASN A 178 -4.35 10.65 -18.99
C ASN A 178 -3.15 10.85 -19.94
N GLY A 179 -2.07 10.07 -19.75
CA GLY A 179 -0.85 10.18 -20.58
C GLY A 179 -0.11 11.51 -20.43
N LYS A 180 -0.40 12.26 -19.37
CA LYS A 180 0.37 13.41 -18.94
C LYS A 180 1.08 13.05 -17.66
N ASP A 181 2.38 13.30 -17.61
CA ASP A 181 3.18 13.23 -16.40
C ASP A 181 2.67 14.28 -15.41
N SER A 182 1.67 13.92 -14.61
CA SER A 182 1.15 14.74 -13.52
C SER A 182 2.16 14.68 -12.39
N LYS A 183 3.15 15.56 -12.46
CA LYS A 183 4.12 15.76 -11.39
C LYS A 183 3.46 16.60 -10.32
N PHE A 184 2.76 15.95 -9.40
CA PHE A 184 2.41 16.60 -8.14
C PHE A 184 3.71 17.02 -7.44
N GLN A 185 3.77 18.26 -6.97
CA GLN A 185 4.93 18.76 -6.23
C GLN A 185 4.67 18.52 -4.75
N PRO A 186 5.68 18.18 -3.93
CA PRO A 186 5.52 18.18 -2.48
C PRO A 186 4.99 19.54 -2.00
N GLY A 187 3.95 19.54 -1.16
CA GLY A 187 3.33 20.78 -0.70
C GLY A 187 1.88 20.61 -0.27
N GLU A 188 1.17 21.72 -0.27
CA GLU A 188 -0.26 21.79 0.03
C GLU A 188 -1.06 21.30 -1.18
N HIS A 189 -1.98 20.38 -0.94
CA HIS A 189 -2.86 19.78 -1.92
C HIS A 189 -4.31 19.87 -1.48
N VAL A 190 -5.21 19.89 -2.47
CA VAL A 190 -6.66 19.80 -2.25
C VAL A 190 -7.18 18.55 -2.93
N LEU A 191 -7.58 17.57 -2.11
CA LEU A 191 -8.37 16.43 -2.56
C LEU A 191 -9.84 16.84 -2.60
N GLN A 192 -10.50 16.59 -3.71
CA GLN A 192 -11.94 16.72 -3.87
C GLN A 192 -12.52 15.35 -4.23
N ILE A 193 -13.53 14.93 -3.48
CA ILE A 193 -14.28 13.70 -3.70
C ILE A 193 -15.70 14.10 -4.06
N ASN A 194 -16.16 13.68 -5.23
CA ASN A 194 -17.51 13.92 -5.72
C ASN A 194 -18.24 12.58 -5.81
N VAL A 195 -19.43 12.52 -5.21
CA VAL A 195 -20.27 11.34 -5.22
C VAL A 195 -21.49 11.66 -6.05
N THR A 196 -21.73 10.88 -7.11
CA THR A 196 -22.95 10.99 -7.89
C THR A 196 -23.77 9.73 -7.76
N ASN A 197 -24.98 9.88 -7.24
CA ASN A 197 -25.92 8.79 -7.03
C ASN A 197 -26.89 8.70 -8.22
N GLY A 198 -27.10 7.49 -8.73
CA GLY A 198 -28.06 7.26 -9.81
C GLY A 198 -29.48 7.54 -9.33
N GLN A 199 -30.33 8.12 -10.20
CA GLN A 199 -31.72 8.48 -9.83
C GLN A 199 -32.60 7.30 -9.35
N LYS A 200 -32.16 6.06 -9.59
CA LYS A 200 -32.91 4.85 -9.28
C LYS A 200 -32.29 3.98 -8.18
N GLY A 201 -31.06 4.26 -7.75
CA GLY A 201 -30.39 3.47 -6.74
C GLY A 201 -30.81 3.87 -5.33
N THR A 202 -31.05 2.90 -4.47
CA THR A 202 -31.20 3.14 -3.01
C THR A 202 -29.91 2.97 -2.23
N MET A 203 -28.88 2.40 -2.87
CA MET A 203 -27.54 2.23 -2.31
C MET A 203 -26.88 3.58 -2.02
N GLY A 204 -26.51 3.80 -0.76
CA GLY A 204 -25.65 4.90 -0.34
C GLY A 204 -24.17 4.51 -0.41
N TRP A 205 -23.33 5.51 -0.67
CA TRP A 205 -21.89 5.40 -0.39
C TRP A 205 -21.61 5.97 0.99
N PHE A 206 -20.68 5.37 1.73
CA PHE A 206 -20.30 5.83 3.05
C PHE A 206 -18.82 6.17 3.02
N PHE A 207 -18.49 7.43 3.26
CA PHE A 207 -17.10 7.85 3.41
C PHE A 207 -16.59 7.46 4.80
N ASP A 208 -15.40 6.86 4.86
CA ASP A 208 -14.81 6.28 6.07
C ASP A 208 -13.52 7.00 6.44
N TYR A 209 -12.47 6.91 5.62
CA TYR A 209 -11.21 7.60 5.90
C TYR A 209 -10.36 7.85 4.65
N ILE A 210 -9.38 8.76 4.78
CA ILE A 210 -8.34 9.01 3.79
C ILE A 210 -6.99 8.59 4.36
N THR A 211 -6.16 7.98 3.53
CA THR A 211 -4.76 7.71 3.87
C THR A 211 -3.84 8.41 2.89
N PHE A 212 -2.79 9.08 3.36
CA PHE A 212 -1.83 9.74 2.47
C PHE A 212 -0.41 9.79 3.04
N GLU A 213 0.57 9.88 2.16
CA GLU A 213 1.97 10.12 2.54
C GLU A 213 2.21 11.58 2.87
N SER A 214 2.58 11.84 4.13
CA SER A 214 2.89 13.18 4.60
C SER A 214 4.35 13.58 4.32
N MET A 215 4.65 14.87 4.43
CA MET A 215 6.02 15.38 4.30
C MET A 215 6.94 14.83 5.39
N ALA A 216 8.19 14.54 5.04
CA ALA A 216 9.15 13.90 5.94
C ALA A 216 9.55 14.75 7.16
N GLU A 217 9.46 16.07 7.05
CA GLU A 217 9.71 17.02 8.15
C GLU A 217 8.52 17.18 9.09
N TYR A 218 7.43 16.47 8.81
CA TYR A 218 6.24 16.60 9.62
C TYR A 218 6.38 15.86 10.95
N VAL A 219 6.10 16.60 12.02
CA VAL A 219 6.01 16.06 13.36
C VAL A 219 4.54 15.72 13.65
N PRO A 220 4.20 14.43 13.91
CA PRO A 220 2.85 14.02 14.31
C PRO A 220 2.28 14.92 15.40
N VAL A 221 1.04 15.37 15.21
CA VAL A 221 0.30 16.08 16.27
C VAL A 221 -0.33 15.05 17.20
N ASP A 222 -0.48 15.41 18.48
CA ASP A 222 -1.13 14.55 19.46
C ASP A 222 -2.51 14.09 18.97
N GLY A 223 -2.76 12.79 19.01
CA GLY A 223 -4.02 12.19 18.57
C GLY A 223 -4.11 11.91 17.08
N GLU A 224 -3.09 12.21 16.27
CA GLU A 224 -3.08 11.78 14.87
C GLU A 224 -2.86 10.27 14.75
N VAL A 225 -3.60 9.64 13.82
CA VAL A 225 -3.44 8.22 13.54
C VAL A 225 -2.47 8.03 12.37
N LEU A 226 -1.38 7.33 12.65
CA LEU A 226 -0.40 6.91 11.67
C LEU A 226 -0.69 5.48 11.24
N GLN A 227 -0.53 5.22 9.95
CA GLN A 227 -0.61 3.88 9.41
C GLN A 227 0.81 3.40 9.05
N ALA A 228 1.19 2.25 9.58
CA ALA A 228 2.46 1.59 9.26
C ALA A 228 2.18 0.22 8.66
N GLY A 229 2.70 -0.03 7.46
CA GLY A 229 2.28 -1.16 6.65
C GLY A 229 0.99 -0.86 5.90
N LYS A 230 0.97 -1.29 4.65
CA LYS A 230 -0.19 -1.64 3.81
C LYS A 230 0.44 -2.03 2.50
N THR A 231 0.38 -3.30 2.21
CA THR A 231 1.10 -3.85 1.08
C THR A 231 0.55 -3.32 -0.23
N GLU A 232 -0.77 -3.12 -0.32
CA GLU A 232 -1.48 -2.51 -1.46
C GLU A 232 -0.82 -1.23 -1.98
N VAL A 233 -0.04 -0.55 -1.13
CA VAL A 233 0.45 0.80 -1.35
C VAL A 233 1.95 0.88 -1.60
N ILE A 234 2.74 -0.06 -1.08
CA ILE A 234 4.19 -0.08 -1.33
C ILE A 234 4.55 -1.34 -2.08
N SER A 235 5.29 -1.16 -3.16
CA SER A 235 5.90 -2.25 -3.92
C SER A 235 6.88 -3.09 -3.08
N ASN A 236 7.45 -2.52 -2.01
CA ASN A 236 8.35 -3.20 -1.09
C ASN A 236 8.10 -2.81 0.37
N VAL A 237 7.57 -3.74 1.16
CA VAL A 237 7.23 -3.52 2.58
C VAL A 237 8.46 -3.23 3.44
N THR A 238 9.67 -3.61 3.00
CA THR A 238 10.90 -3.31 3.74
C THR A 238 11.28 -1.83 3.71
N ASP A 239 10.63 -1.02 2.87
CA ASP A 239 10.91 0.41 2.76
C ASP A 239 10.27 1.22 3.91
N TYR A 240 9.45 0.57 4.73
CA TYR A 240 8.94 1.15 5.97
C TYR A 240 10.02 1.21 7.04
N GLY A 241 10.52 2.41 7.35
CA GLY A 241 11.49 2.59 8.43
C GLY A 241 10.96 2.27 9.82
N MET A 242 9.63 2.23 10.00
CA MET A 242 8.99 1.80 11.25
C MET A 242 8.92 0.28 11.40
N LEU A 243 9.01 -0.48 10.29
CA LEU A 243 8.84 -1.93 10.31
C LEU A 243 10.16 -2.65 10.02
N SER A 244 10.44 -3.69 10.78
CA SER A 244 11.58 -4.57 10.54
C SER A 244 11.11 -6.01 10.43
N PHE A 245 11.46 -6.63 9.31
CA PHE A 245 11.20 -8.04 9.03
C PHE A 245 12.53 -8.80 9.07
N PRO A 246 12.76 -9.65 10.07
CA PRO A 246 13.97 -10.46 10.11
C PRO A 246 14.03 -11.37 8.88
N SER A 247 15.10 -11.26 8.09
CA SER A 247 15.27 -11.97 6.82
C SER A 247 15.23 -13.50 6.92
N SER A 248 15.40 -14.04 8.13
CA SER A 248 15.42 -15.48 8.40
C SER A 248 14.06 -16.08 8.76
N GLN A 249 12.97 -15.31 8.82
CA GLN A 249 11.75 -15.71 9.54
C GLN A 249 10.50 -15.94 8.66
N GLY A 250 10.67 -16.56 7.49
CA GLY A 250 9.52 -17.15 6.77
C GLY A 250 8.48 -16.14 6.24
N TRP A 251 8.84 -14.87 6.13
CA TRP A 251 8.04 -13.89 5.40
C TRP A 251 8.13 -14.16 3.90
N ASN A 252 6.98 -14.23 3.25
CA ASN A 252 6.87 -14.22 1.80
C ASN A 252 6.22 -12.92 1.36
N PHE A 253 6.96 -12.13 0.57
CA PHE A 253 6.49 -10.88 0.00
C PHE A 253 6.06 -11.17 -1.43
N ASP A 254 4.76 -11.22 -1.67
CA ASP A 254 4.25 -11.32 -3.04
C ASP A 254 4.28 -9.94 -3.67
N THR A 255 5.22 -9.73 -4.60
CA THR A 255 5.37 -8.47 -5.31
C THR A 255 4.26 -8.19 -6.31
N PHE A 256 3.47 -9.21 -6.69
CA PHE A 256 2.39 -9.06 -7.68
C PHE A 256 1.08 -8.72 -7.02
N ASP A 257 0.73 -9.44 -5.96
CA ASP A 257 -0.54 -9.24 -5.26
C ASP A 257 -0.43 -8.24 -4.13
N LEU A 258 0.79 -7.72 -3.88
CA LEU A 258 1.05 -6.78 -2.80
C LEU A 258 0.49 -7.36 -1.51
N GLU A 259 0.96 -8.54 -1.12
CA GLU A 259 0.56 -9.20 0.13
C GLU A 259 1.82 -9.64 0.88
N THR A 260 1.78 -9.52 2.21
CA THR A 260 2.86 -9.98 3.09
C THR A 260 2.35 -11.15 3.89
N PHE A 261 2.80 -12.34 3.50
CA PHE A 261 2.40 -13.58 4.13
C PHE A 261 3.39 -13.99 5.20
N SER A 262 2.87 -14.32 6.37
CA SER A 262 3.62 -14.80 7.50
C SER A 262 3.64 -16.33 7.48
N GLY A 263 4.83 -16.95 7.37
CA GLY A 263 5.01 -18.37 7.65
C GLY A 263 5.00 -18.68 9.15
N ASN A 264 5.14 -19.96 9.50
CA ASN A 264 5.23 -20.38 10.89
C ASN A 264 6.49 -19.77 11.58
N HIS A 265 6.31 -19.19 12.77
CA HIS A 265 7.33 -18.50 13.56
C HIS A 265 7.92 -17.26 12.89
N SER A 266 7.09 -16.52 12.17
CA SER A 266 7.44 -15.22 11.60
C SER A 266 7.29 -14.12 12.65
N ASN A 267 8.24 -13.19 12.71
CA ASN A 267 8.12 -12.01 13.57
C ASN A 267 8.22 -10.72 12.77
N VAL A 268 7.52 -9.69 13.23
CA VAL A 268 7.65 -8.32 12.75
C VAL A 268 7.89 -7.42 13.95
N THR A 269 8.83 -6.49 13.81
CA THR A 269 9.08 -5.46 14.81
C THR A 269 8.60 -4.12 14.30
N LEU A 270 7.77 -3.42 15.05
CA LEU A 270 7.35 -2.05 14.80
C LEU A 270 8.01 -1.11 15.81
N THR A 271 8.71 -0.08 15.35
CA THR A 271 9.16 1.04 16.18
C THR A 271 8.29 2.26 15.92
N PHE A 272 7.74 2.87 16.98
CA PHE A 272 6.82 3.99 16.85
C PHE A 272 6.92 4.96 18.03
N ASN A 273 6.33 6.13 17.90
CA ASN A 273 6.15 7.08 19.00
C ASN A 273 4.67 7.38 19.13
N GLY A 274 4.05 7.00 20.26
CA GLY A 274 2.60 6.97 20.37
C GLY A 274 2.09 6.55 21.72
N THR A 275 0.76 6.56 21.88
CA THR A 275 0.05 6.14 23.10
C THR A 275 -0.74 4.85 22.91
N SER A 276 -0.86 4.37 21.67
CA SER A 276 -1.48 3.08 21.38
C SER A 276 -1.05 2.55 20.01
N VAL A 277 -1.14 1.24 19.86
CA VAL A 277 -0.94 0.56 18.58
C VAL A 277 -1.93 -0.59 18.42
N SER A 278 -2.48 -0.74 17.22
CA SER A 278 -3.37 -1.83 16.85
C SER A 278 -2.85 -2.54 15.61
N LEU A 279 -2.98 -3.87 15.58
CA LEU A 279 -2.66 -4.67 14.40
C LEU A 279 -3.94 -5.09 13.67
N PHE A 280 -3.94 -4.85 12.35
CA PHE A 280 -4.93 -5.35 11.42
C PHE A 280 -4.29 -6.40 10.50
N ALA A 281 -4.92 -7.57 10.39
CA ALA A 281 -4.45 -8.68 9.56
C ALA A 281 -5.61 -9.51 9.02
N GLY A 282 -5.30 -10.36 8.03
CA GLY A 282 -6.23 -11.31 7.41
C GLY A 282 -5.71 -12.73 7.46
N LEU A 283 -6.59 -13.72 7.32
CA LEU A 283 -6.20 -15.08 7.02
C LEU A 283 -6.69 -15.47 5.63
N SER A 284 -5.79 -16.09 4.89
CA SER A 284 -6.06 -16.65 3.57
C SER A 284 -5.71 -18.15 3.55
N GLY A 285 -6.39 -18.90 2.68
CA GLY A 285 -6.04 -20.31 2.45
C GLY A 285 -6.47 -21.25 3.59
N LEU A 286 -7.69 -21.07 4.09
CA LEU A 286 -8.23 -21.81 5.23
C LEU A 286 -8.63 -23.25 4.87
N LEU A 287 -7.65 -24.11 4.58
CA LEU A 287 -7.86 -25.54 4.32
C LEU A 287 -7.54 -26.38 5.57
N ASN A 288 -8.54 -27.11 6.07
CA ASN A 288 -8.45 -28.13 7.12
C ASN A 288 -7.91 -27.65 8.49
N ASN A 289 -8.80 -27.15 9.34
CA ASN A 289 -8.51 -26.76 10.73
C ASN A 289 -7.35 -25.75 10.85
N PRO A 290 -7.44 -24.61 10.14
CA PRO A 290 -6.42 -23.58 10.19
C PRO A 290 -6.32 -23.03 11.61
N PHE A 291 -5.11 -22.69 12.04
CA PHE A 291 -4.92 -21.91 13.26
C PHE A 291 -3.92 -20.82 12.99
N ALA A 292 -4.18 -19.64 13.54
CA ALA A 292 -3.24 -18.57 13.62
C ALA A 292 -3.33 -17.97 15.02
N ASN A 293 -2.25 -18.13 15.76
CA ASN A 293 -2.07 -17.52 17.07
C ASN A 293 -0.71 -16.86 17.12
N GLY A 294 -0.46 -16.14 18.19
CA GLY A 294 0.78 -15.41 18.32
C GLY A 294 0.84 -14.70 19.65
N PHE A 295 1.87 -13.88 19.79
CA PHE A 295 1.97 -12.94 20.89
C PHE A 295 2.48 -11.61 20.36
N TYR A 296 2.11 -10.54 21.04
CA TYR A 296 2.77 -9.25 20.89
C TYR A 296 3.47 -8.89 22.20
N GLN A 297 4.55 -8.14 22.10
CA GLN A 297 5.32 -7.67 23.24
C GLN A 297 5.64 -6.19 23.00
N VAL A 298 5.13 -5.31 23.85
CA VAL A 298 5.47 -3.88 23.84
C VAL A 298 6.66 -3.66 24.75
N ASP A 299 7.73 -3.11 24.20
CA ASP A 299 9.01 -2.87 24.85
C ASP A 299 9.57 -4.14 25.51
N ASN A 300 9.92 -4.06 26.80
CA ASN A 300 10.40 -5.19 27.60
C ASN A 300 9.32 -5.73 28.54
N LEU A 301 8.04 -5.49 28.25
CA LEU A 301 6.93 -6.02 29.02
C LEU A 301 6.72 -7.52 28.74
N ASP A 302 5.90 -8.18 29.55
CA ASP A 302 5.56 -9.58 29.33
C ASP A 302 4.76 -9.75 28.01
N PRO A 303 5.06 -10.77 27.19
CA PRO A 303 4.29 -11.06 25.98
C PRO A 303 2.81 -11.31 26.27
N VAL A 304 1.94 -10.80 25.40
CA VAL A 304 0.49 -10.97 25.43
C VAL A 304 0.06 -11.86 24.27
N ASP A 305 -0.48 -13.03 24.59
CA ASP A 305 -1.00 -13.97 23.60
C ASP A 305 -2.26 -13.42 22.92
N PHE A 306 -2.38 -13.65 21.61
CA PHE A 306 -3.59 -13.39 20.84
C PHE A 306 -3.96 -14.59 19.96
N LYS A 307 -5.22 -14.62 19.54
CA LYS A 307 -5.74 -15.58 18.56
C LYS A 307 -6.35 -14.81 17.42
N VAL A 308 -6.00 -15.19 16.20
CA VAL A 308 -6.63 -14.66 15.00
C VAL A 308 -7.97 -15.39 14.84
N PRO A 309 -9.10 -14.67 14.68
CA PRO A 309 -10.37 -15.30 14.41
C PRO A 309 -10.30 -16.18 13.15
N ILE A 310 -10.76 -17.42 13.22
CA ILE A 310 -10.84 -18.29 12.04
C ILE A 310 -12.23 -18.12 11.43
N LEU A 311 -12.30 -17.80 10.15
CA LEU A 311 -13.55 -17.68 9.40
C LEU A 311 -13.68 -18.79 8.35
N ASP A 312 -14.89 -18.96 7.82
CA ASP A 312 -15.16 -19.91 6.74
C ASP A 312 -14.77 -19.36 5.35
N SER A 313 -14.36 -18.09 5.27
CA SER A 313 -13.94 -17.40 4.05
C SER A 313 -12.65 -16.63 4.29
N ASP A 314 -11.95 -16.29 3.21
CA ASP A 314 -10.83 -15.35 3.28
C ASP A 314 -11.36 -13.98 3.76
N PHE A 315 -10.61 -13.35 4.65
CA PHE A 315 -10.91 -12.03 5.18
C PHE A 315 -9.61 -11.26 5.32
N SER A 316 -9.69 -9.95 5.11
CA SER A 316 -8.57 -9.03 5.25
C SER A 316 -8.86 -7.99 6.32
N ASN A 317 -7.80 -7.33 6.79
CA ASN A 317 -7.91 -6.12 7.60
C ASN A 317 -8.78 -6.27 8.87
N GLN A 318 -8.74 -7.40 9.57
CA GLN A 318 -9.42 -7.56 10.86
C GLN A 318 -8.55 -7.05 11.98
N LEU A 319 -9.16 -6.38 12.95
CA LEU A 319 -8.49 -6.03 14.19
C LEU A 319 -8.13 -7.32 14.96
N ILE A 320 -6.83 -7.57 15.11
CA ILE A 320 -6.33 -8.76 15.82
C ILE A 320 -6.10 -8.45 17.29
N TRP A 321 -5.42 -7.35 17.57
CA TRP A 321 -5.14 -6.88 18.92
C TRP A 321 -4.90 -5.38 18.95
N THR A 322 -5.07 -4.81 20.14
CA THR A 322 -4.76 -3.42 20.46
C THR A 322 -3.97 -3.40 21.77
N ALA A 323 -2.85 -2.68 21.76
CA ALA A 323 -2.16 -2.23 22.96
C ALA A 323 -2.50 -0.75 23.19
N ASP A 324 -3.41 -0.48 24.13
CA ASP A 324 -3.86 0.87 24.48
C ASP A 324 -3.21 1.38 25.76
N LYS A 325 -3.30 2.71 25.99
CA LYS A 325 -2.85 3.37 27.23
C LYS A 325 -1.36 3.17 27.52
N LEU A 326 -0.56 3.18 26.46
CA LEU A 326 0.88 3.31 26.59
C LEU A 326 1.21 4.74 27.03
N ASP A 327 2.29 4.90 27.78
CA ASP A 327 2.80 6.23 28.11
C ASP A 327 3.17 6.97 26.82
N SER A 328 3.06 8.29 26.79
CA SER A 328 3.48 9.06 25.60
C SER A 328 4.99 8.89 25.39
N GLY A 329 5.41 8.29 24.27
CA GLY A 329 6.83 8.18 23.95
C GLY A 329 7.19 7.14 22.90
N PRO A 330 8.50 6.91 22.70
CA PRO A 330 9.01 5.90 21.79
C PRO A 330 8.78 4.49 22.36
N HIS A 331 8.21 3.62 21.53
CA HIS A 331 7.92 2.22 21.84
C HIS A 331 8.42 1.31 20.73
N THR A 332 8.63 0.04 21.09
CA THR A 332 8.89 -1.05 20.15
C THR A 332 7.89 -2.17 20.38
N VAL A 333 7.15 -2.60 19.36
CA VAL A 333 6.34 -3.83 19.43
C VAL A 333 7.01 -4.94 18.65
N LEU A 334 7.28 -6.05 19.32
CA LEU A 334 7.57 -7.32 18.67
C LEU A 334 6.27 -8.12 18.54
N THR A 335 5.88 -8.48 17.32
CA THR A 335 4.76 -9.39 17.07
C THR A 335 5.30 -10.69 16.49
N SER A 336 4.92 -11.82 17.08
CA SER A 336 5.27 -13.15 16.59
C SER A 336 4.03 -13.92 16.22
N PHE A 337 4.06 -14.56 15.05
CA PHE A 337 2.96 -15.36 14.51
C PHE A 337 3.33 -16.84 14.45
N ASN A 338 2.36 -17.66 14.78
CA ASN A 338 2.40 -19.11 14.67
C ASN A 338 1.16 -19.54 13.90
N VAL A 339 1.38 -19.86 12.62
CA VAL A 339 0.34 -20.16 11.64
C VAL A 339 0.47 -21.62 11.23
N SER A 340 -0.66 -22.29 11.00
CA SER A 340 -0.67 -23.66 10.48
C SER A 340 0.10 -23.78 9.16
N PRO A 341 0.77 -24.91 8.88
CA PRO A 341 1.58 -25.10 7.67
C PRO A 341 0.86 -24.96 6.31
N HIS A 342 -0.47 -24.83 6.32
CA HIS A 342 -1.32 -24.74 5.13
C HIS A 342 -2.19 -23.49 5.14
N SER A 343 -1.86 -22.51 5.98
CA SER A 343 -2.59 -21.24 6.04
C SER A 343 -1.58 -20.12 6.00
N ASP A 344 -1.99 -19.02 5.39
CA ASP A 344 -1.16 -17.84 5.30
C ASP A 344 -1.84 -16.71 6.06
N LEU A 345 -1.10 -16.07 6.96
CA LEU A 345 -1.55 -14.84 7.60
C LEU A 345 -1.08 -13.68 6.75
N GLN A 346 -2.03 -12.92 6.22
CA GLN A 346 -1.80 -11.69 5.50
C GLN A 346 -1.64 -10.55 6.51
N LEU A 347 -0.44 -9.99 6.64
CA LEU A 347 -0.23 -8.78 7.43
C LEU A 347 -0.88 -7.60 6.70
N GLY A 348 -1.90 -6.99 7.30
CA GLY A 348 -2.57 -5.82 6.75
C GLY A 348 -1.77 -4.56 7.04
N TYR A 349 -1.91 -4.06 8.27
CA TYR A 349 -1.26 -2.83 8.71
C TYR A 349 -1.32 -2.64 10.23
N PHE A 350 -0.50 -1.73 10.74
CA PHE A 350 -0.56 -1.21 12.09
C PHE A 350 -1.18 0.18 12.08
N LEU A 351 -2.04 0.46 13.05
CA LEU A 351 -2.49 1.81 13.37
C LEU A 351 -1.83 2.26 14.66
N VAL A 352 -1.15 3.40 14.62
CA VAL A 352 -0.49 4.01 15.76
C VAL A 352 -1.19 5.32 16.07
N ASN A 353 -1.62 5.50 17.33
CA ASN A 353 -2.04 6.81 17.79
C ASN A 353 -0.80 7.59 18.25
N ALA A 354 -0.41 8.60 17.48
CA ALA A 354 0.81 9.35 17.73
C ALA A 354 0.70 10.23 18.98
N ALA A 355 1.79 10.30 19.73
CA ALA A 355 1.97 11.24 20.82
C ALA A 355 2.67 12.49 20.25
N SER A 356 2.25 13.68 20.68
CA SER A 356 3.02 14.87 20.34
C SER A 356 4.42 14.76 20.95
N THR A 357 5.42 15.03 20.11
CA THR A 357 6.82 15.04 20.53
C THR A 357 7.25 16.38 21.10
N ASP A 358 6.34 17.34 21.30
CA ASP A 358 6.71 18.64 21.87
C ASP A 358 7.19 18.47 23.32
N PRO A 359 8.52 18.44 23.55
CA PRO A 359 9.06 18.14 24.86
C PRO A 359 8.88 19.33 25.82
N ASP A 360 8.45 20.49 25.32
CA ASP A 360 8.35 21.72 26.09
C ASP A 360 6.95 21.93 26.71
N LEU A 361 5.94 21.13 26.34
CA LEU A 361 4.57 21.31 26.84
C LEU A 361 4.23 20.49 28.11
N GLU A 362 5.02 19.47 28.48
CA GLU A 362 4.69 18.64 29.66
C GLU A 362 5.15 19.20 31.01
N THR A 363 5.89 20.32 31.05
CA THR A 363 6.55 20.77 32.31
C THR A 363 5.69 21.70 33.20
N THR A 364 4.48 22.12 32.80
CA THR A 364 3.73 23.17 33.54
C THR A 364 2.44 22.76 34.25
N SER A 365 1.94 21.53 34.10
CA SER A 365 0.61 21.14 34.59
C SER A 365 0.57 20.51 36.00
N SER A 366 1.70 20.41 36.72
CA SER A 366 1.75 19.87 38.09
C SER A 366 2.00 20.93 39.18
N THR A 367 1.53 22.17 39.00
CA THR A 367 1.48 23.13 40.11
C THR A 367 0.17 22.97 40.90
N SER A 368 0.25 22.21 41.99
CA SER A 368 -0.74 22.09 43.07
C SER A 368 -1.38 23.43 43.44
N SER A 369 -2.69 23.58 43.20
CA SER A 369 -3.48 24.72 43.65
C SER A 369 -3.87 24.57 45.13
N THR A 370 -3.02 25.06 46.03
CA THR A 370 -3.51 25.55 47.34
C THR A 370 -4.18 26.89 47.13
N GLY A 371 -5.49 26.95 47.41
CA GLY A 371 -6.38 28.02 46.98
C GLY A 371 -6.19 29.37 47.65
N VAL A 372 -6.65 30.40 46.93
CA VAL A 372 -7.03 31.72 47.48
C VAL A 372 -8.12 32.33 46.58
N ASN A 373 -9.31 32.53 47.14
CA ASN A 373 -10.36 33.48 46.72
C ASN A 373 -9.92 34.89 47.22
N PRO A 374 -10.30 36.09 46.70
CA PRO A 374 -11.49 36.43 45.90
C PRO A 374 -11.33 37.60 44.89
N THR A 375 -12.47 38.02 44.29
CA THR A 375 -12.96 39.43 44.12
C THR A 375 -13.20 39.91 42.68
N GLN A 376 -14.48 40.22 42.44
CA GLN A 376 -15.03 40.95 41.30
C GLN A 376 -14.38 42.34 41.12
N SER A 377 -14.15 42.74 39.87
CA SER A 377 -14.18 44.14 39.47
C SER A 377 -14.55 44.26 38.00
N THR A 378 -15.75 44.77 37.77
CA THR A 378 -16.27 45.39 36.55
C THR A 378 -15.41 46.58 36.13
N SER A 379 -15.03 46.65 34.84
CA SER A 379 -14.89 47.93 34.14
C SER A 379 -15.06 47.79 32.62
N THR A 380 -15.83 48.72 32.11
CA THR A 380 -16.21 49.01 30.72
C THR A 380 -15.21 49.92 30.03
N THR A 381 -14.84 49.63 28.78
CA THR A 381 -14.48 50.57 27.68
C THR A 381 -14.15 49.70 26.46
N GLY A 382 -14.71 49.84 25.26
CA GLY A 382 -15.12 51.06 24.55
C GLY A 382 -14.07 51.40 23.49
N VAL A 383 -13.97 50.61 22.40
CA VAL A 383 -13.15 50.96 21.23
C VAL A 383 -13.93 50.67 19.94
N SER A 384 -14.13 51.74 19.17
CA SER A 384 -14.85 51.80 17.90
C SER A 384 -13.90 51.50 16.73
N PRO A 385 -14.22 50.57 15.81
CA PRO A 385 -13.52 50.47 14.54
C PRO A 385 -14.24 51.26 13.42
N THR A 386 -13.42 52.05 12.75
CA THR A 386 -13.66 52.94 11.61
C THR A 386 -14.24 52.21 10.38
N PRO A 387 -15.27 52.74 9.69
CA PRO A 387 -15.81 52.12 8.48
C PRO A 387 -14.93 52.43 7.26
N SER A 388 -14.29 51.40 6.68
CA SER A 388 -13.61 51.48 5.39
C SER A 388 -14.62 51.37 4.24
N SER A 389 -14.79 52.47 3.49
CA SER A 389 -15.68 52.55 2.33
C SER A 389 -15.13 51.75 1.14
N THR A 390 -15.62 50.53 0.92
CA THR A 390 -15.43 49.80 -0.33
C THR A 390 -16.31 50.40 -1.42
N LYS A 391 -15.70 50.97 -2.46
CA LYS A 391 -16.40 51.49 -3.64
C LYS A 391 -17.05 50.31 -4.39
N GLN A 392 -18.35 50.14 -4.19
CA GLN A 392 -19.14 49.19 -4.96
C GLN A 392 -19.19 49.64 -6.42
N LEU A 393 -18.70 48.79 -7.33
CA LEU A 393 -18.87 48.96 -8.77
C LEU A 393 -20.37 48.89 -9.07
N GLY A 394 -20.91 49.93 -9.70
CA GLY A 394 -22.33 50.00 -10.02
C GLY A 394 -22.78 48.78 -10.80
N SER A 395 -23.95 48.24 -10.49
CA SER A 395 -24.48 46.97 -11.02
C SER A 395 -24.45 46.88 -12.56
N GLY A 396 -24.45 48.01 -13.27
CA GLY A 396 -24.28 48.06 -14.72
C GLY A 396 -22.91 47.57 -15.24
N ALA A 397 -21.82 47.76 -14.48
CA ALA A 397 -20.50 47.28 -14.87
C ALA A 397 -20.37 45.74 -14.73
N ILE A 398 -21.04 45.17 -13.72
CA ILE A 398 -21.05 43.73 -13.47
C ILE A 398 -21.81 43.00 -14.59
N VAL A 399 -22.97 43.54 -15.03
CA VAL A 399 -23.75 42.94 -16.12
C VAL A 399 -23.00 43.00 -17.46
N GLY A 400 -22.23 44.05 -17.71
CA GLY A 400 -21.43 44.18 -18.94
C GLY A 400 -20.32 43.12 -19.07
N ILE A 401 -19.64 42.80 -17.96
CA ILE A 401 -18.56 41.82 -17.95
C ILE A 401 -19.10 40.41 -18.20
N VAL A 402 -20.21 40.04 -17.55
CA VAL A 402 -20.81 38.70 -17.68
C VAL A 402 -21.24 38.41 -19.12
N ILE A 403 -21.87 39.38 -19.80
CA ILE A 403 -22.30 39.19 -21.19
C ILE A 403 -21.10 39.15 -22.14
N GLY A 404 -20.06 39.95 -21.87
CA GLY A 404 -18.84 40.01 -22.68
C GLY A 404 -18.02 38.71 -22.65
N THR A 405 -18.04 37.96 -21.53
CA THR A 405 -17.25 36.73 -21.38
C THR A 405 -18.02 35.46 -21.71
N CYS A 406 -19.33 35.38 -21.42
CA CYS A 406 -20.08 34.14 -21.61
C CYS A 406 -20.25 33.75 -23.09
N ILE A 407 -20.48 34.73 -23.98
CA ILE A 407 -20.69 34.46 -25.41
C ILE A 407 -19.45 33.86 -26.11
N PRO A 408 -18.23 34.43 -25.99
CA PRO A 408 -17.05 33.85 -26.63
C PRO A 408 -16.68 32.47 -26.03
N ILE A 409 -16.92 32.24 -24.73
CA ILE A 409 -16.68 30.93 -24.09
C ILE A 409 -17.61 29.85 -24.65
N LEU A 410 -18.90 30.15 -24.84
CA LEU A 410 -19.84 29.20 -25.44
C LEU A 410 -19.49 28.88 -26.89
N ILE A 411 -19.01 29.85 -27.67
CA ILE A 411 -18.52 29.63 -29.04
C ILE A 411 -17.27 28.73 -29.03
N LEU A 412 -16.34 28.96 -28.11
CA LEU A 412 -15.13 28.14 -27.97
C LEU A 412 -15.48 26.67 -27.64
N ILE A 413 -16.39 26.45 -26.69
CA ILE A 413 -16.86 25.10 -26.32
C ILE A 413 -17.52 24.42 -27.53
N GLY A 414 -18.39 25.13 -28.26
CA GLY A 414 -19.04 24.61 -29.47
C GLY A 414 -18.03 24.19 -30.54
N ALA A 415 -16.99 25.00 -30.77
CA ALA A 415 -15.92 24.68 -31.72
C ALA A 415 -15.11 23.44 -31.31
N VAL A 416 -14.78 23.30 -30.02
CA VAL A 416 -14.06 22.12 -29.50
C VAL A 416 -14.89 20.84 -29.63
N ILE A 417 -16.18 20.88 -29.31
CA ILE A 417 -17.09 19.74 -29.46
C ILE A 417 -17.21 19.35 -30.94
N PHE A 418 -17.41 20.32 -31.83
CA PHE A 418 -17.52 20.07 -33.27
C PHE A 418 -16.23 19.45 -33.83
N TRP A 419 -15.06 19.95 -33.41
CA TRP A 419 -13.77 19.41 -33.84
C TRP A 419 -13.51 17.97 -33.33
N ARG A 420 -13.86 17.67 -32.07
CA ARG A 420 -13.79 16.32 -31.52
C ARG A 420 -14.73 15.35 -32.26
N ARG A 421 -15.93 15.82 -32.66
CA ARG A 421 -16.89 15.01 -33.41
C ARG A 421 -16.43 14.74 -34.85
N SER A 422 -15.88 15.75 -35.52
CA SER A 422 -15.30 15.65 -36.87
C SER A 422 -14.17 14.61 -36.93
N ARG A 423 -13.27 14.59 -35.94
CA ARG A 423 -12.18 13.60 -35.89
C ARG A 423 -12.65 12.15 -35.73
N ARG A 424 -13.82 11.92 -35.12
CA ARG A 424 -14.40 10.57 -35.00
C ARG A 424 -14.99 10.07 -36.32
N GLN A 425 -15.49 10.95 -37.18
CA GLN A 425 -16.11 10.55 -38.45
C GLN A 425 -15.12 10.25 -39.58
N GLN A 426 -13.89 10.77 -39.51
CA GLN A 426 -12.87 10.49 -40.54
C GLN A 426 -12.27 9.07 -40.48
N ARG A 427 -12.66 8.24 -39.50
CA ARG A 427 -12.19 6.85 -39.39
C ARG A 427 -13.10 5.81 -40.08
N VAL A 428 -14.16 6.23 -40.78
CA VAL A 428 -15.16 5.31 -41.39
C VAL A 428 -15.09 5.27 -42.93
N LEU A 429 -14.17 5.99 -43.57
CA LEU A 429 -14.03 6.02 -45.04
C LEU A 429 -12.65 5.55 -45.53
N ILE A 430 -12.21 4.36 -45.10
CA ILE A 430 -11.23 3.59 -45.87
C ILE A 430 -12.01 2.53 -46.66
N PRO A 431 -12.16 2.68 -47.99
CA PRO A 431 -12.79 1.66 -48.81
C PRO A 431 -11.91 0.41 -48.80
N MET A 432 -12.47 -0.72 -48.37
CA MET A 432 -11.83 -2.03 -48.50
C MET A 432 -11.64 -2.32 -49.99
N ALA A 433 -10.40 -2.20 -50.45
CA ALA A 433 -9.99 -2.72 -51.73
C ALA A 433 -9.95 -4.25 -51.66
N SER A 434 -10.75 -4.86 -52.53
CA SER A 434 -10.81 -6.29 -52.82
C SER A 434 -9.44 -6.87 -53.19
N SER A 435 -8.97 -7.87 -52.44
CA SER A 435 -7.86 -8.73 -52.88
C SER A 435 -8.36 -9.83 -53.82
N PRO A 436 -7.62 -10.13 -54.90
CA PRO A 436 -8.01 -11.11 -55.91
C PRO A 436 -7.70 -12.56 -55.51
N LEU A 437 -8.52 -13.44 -56.06
CA LEU A 437 -8.53 -14.90 -55.99
C LEU A 437 -7.19 -15.55 -56.37
N THR A 438 -6.78 -16.56 -55.61
CA THR A 438 -5.89 -17.64 -56.06
C THR A 438 -6.66 -18.98 -56.04
N PRO A 439 -6.53 -19.84 -57.07
CA PRO A 439 -7.23 -21.13 -57.16
C PRO A 439 -6.35 -22.33 -56.77
N PHE A 440 -7.00 -23.51 -56.62
CA PHE A 440 -6.44 -24.88 -56.45
C PHE A 440 -5.91 -25.24 -55.04
N SER A 441 -6.16 -26.40 -54.41
CA SER A 441 -6.80 -27.69 -54.74
C SER A 441 -7.20 -28.38 -53.41
N GLU A 442 -8.41 -28.91 -53.26
CA GLU A 442 -8.74 -30.34 -53.41
C GLU A 442 -7.96 -31.31 -52.48
N SER A 443 -8.58 -31.71 -51.37
CA SER A 443 -8.69 -33.13 -50.97
C SER A 443 -9.65 -33.31 -49.80
N TYR A 444 -10.55 -34.28 -50.00
CA TYR A 444 -11.54 -34.84 -49.09
C TYR A 444 -10.94 -35.36 -47.77
N GLN A 445 -11.67 -35.21 -46.66
CA GLN A 445 -12.17 -36.37 -45.93
C GLN A 445 -13.31 -36.02 -44.94
N ASP A 446 -14.40 -36.76 -45.10
CA ASP A 446 -15.59 -36.83 -44.26
C ASP A 446 -15.28 -37.25 -42.81
N SER A 447 -15.98 -36.66 -41.83
CA SER A 447 -17.00 -37.38 -41.05
C SER A 447 -17.62 -36.51 -39.93
N PRO A 448 -18.94 -36.61 -39.71
CA PRO A 448 -19.64 -35.89 -38.66
C PRO A 448 -19.77 -36.73 -37.38
N SER A 449 -19.79 -36.10 -36.22
CA SER A 449 -20.42 -36.70 -35.03
C SER A 449 -20.93 -35.63 -34.10
N ALA A 450 -22.25 -35.70 -33.92
CA ALA A 450 -23.07 -34.91 -33.03
C ALA A 450 -22.99 -35.39 -31.58
N GLY A 451 -23.46 -34.52 -30.69
CA GLY A 451 -23.91 -34.85 -29.33
C GLY A 451 -22.98 -34.27 -28.27
N ASN A 452 -23.46 -33.84 -27.10
CA ASN A 452 -24.80 -33.82 -26.55
C ASN A 452 -24.69 -32.96 -25.28
N THR A 453 -25.49 -31.91 -25.17
CA THR A 453 -25.61 -31.10 -23.95
C THR A 453 -26.49 -31.86 -22.95
N ARG A 454 -25.97 -32.17 -21.75
CA ARG A 454 -26.80 -32.59 -20.61
C ARG A 454 -26.45 -31.81 -19.36
N ALA A 455 -27.52 -31.24 -18.80
CA ALA A 455 -27.62 -30.60 -17.51
C ALA A 455 -27.27 -31.56 -16.37
N PHE A 456 -26.53 -31.05 -15.39
CA PHE A 456 -26.37 -31.70 -14.09
C PHE A 456 -27.38 -31.15 -13.09
N THR A 457 -28.17 -32.06 -12.55
CA THR A 457 -29.13 -31.85 -11.46
C THR A 457 -28.43 -32.16 -10.13
N ALA A 458 -28.80 -31.38 -9.11
CA ALA A 458 -28.36 -31.51 -7.74
C ALA A 458 -28.78 -32.85 -7.13
N SER A 459 -27.87 -33.46 -6.35
CA SER A 459 -28.13 -34.64 -5.53
C SER A 459 -27.87 -34.32 -4.06
N THR A 460 -28.97 -34.15 -3.35
CA THR A 460 -29.13 -34.28 -1.90
C THR A 460 -28.47 -35.56 -1.36
N TYR A 461 -27.62 -35.44 -0.34
CA TYR A 461 -27.26 -36.56 0.52
C TYR A 461 -27.74 -36.29 1.95
N GLN A 462 -28.84 -36.95 2.32
CA GLN A 462 -29.14 -37.31 3.69
C GLN A 462 -28.27 -38.51 4.07
N SER A 463 -27.56 -38.44 5.20
CA SER A 463 -27.05 -39.63 5.87
C SER A 463 -27.40 -39.58 7.35
N THR A 464 -28.30 -40.49 7.71
CA THR A 464 -28.66 -40.89 9.07
C THR A 464 -27.83 -42.11 9.47
N SER A 465 -27.22 -42.13 10.66
CA SER A 465 -27.14 -43.30 11.57
C SER A 465 -26.31 -42.94 12.82
N LYS A 466 -26.91 -42.99 14.03
CA LYS A 466 -26.77 -44.08 15.03
C LYS A 466 -25.30 -44.40 15.31
N GLY A 467 -24.72 -44.12 16.47
CA GLY A 467 -25.20 -44.45 17.81
C GLY A 467 -24.30 -45.55 18.39
N SER A 468 -23.37 -45.18 19.27
CA SER A 468 -22.61 -46.13 20.10
C SER A 468 -22.32 -45.49 21.46
N LYS A 469 -22.76 -46.20 22.50
CA LYS A 469 -22.61 -45.93 23.93
C LYS A 469 -21.58 -46.91 24.51
N SER A 470 -21.02 -46.54 25.67
CA SER A 470 -20.24 -47.35 26.64
C SER A 470 -18.75 -47.51 26.30
N SER A 471 -17.78 -47.40 27.22
CA SER A 471 -17.78 -47.25 28.68
C SER A 471 -16.37 -46.81 29.18
N PRO A 472 -16.20 -46.51 30.49
CA PRO A 472 -15.06 -45.78 31.07
C PRO A 472 -13.99 -46.70 31.69
N VAL A 473 -12.71 -46.29 31.73
CA VAL A 473 -11.67 -46.87 32.61
C VAL A 473 -10.59 -45.83 32.99
N ASP A 474 -10.57 -45.53 34.29
CA ASP A 474 -9.46 -45.37 35.26
C ASP A 474 -8.18 -44.56 34.97
N SER A 475 -8.11 -43.44 35.69
CA SER A 475 -7.08 -43.06 36.68
C SER A 475 -5.75 -43.83 36.72
N ILE A 476 -4.64 -43.14 36.42
CA ILE A 476 -3.32 -43.40 37.01
C ILE A 476 -2.66 -42.06 37.40
N SER A 477 -2.22 -42.02 38.65
CA SER A 477 -1.54 -40.93 39.35
C SER A 477 -0.11 -40.67 38.85
N PRO A 478 0.48 -39.49 39.13
CA PRO A 478 1.77 -39.06 38.59
C PRO A 478 2.96 -39.60 39.42
N ARG A 479 4.02 -40.03 38.72
CA ARG A 479 5.32 -40.33 39.32
C ARG A 479 6.24 -39.11 39.24
N THR A 480 6.55 -38.58 40.42
CA THR A 480 7.74 -37.77 40.72
C THR A 480 9.01 -38.61 40.52
N PRO A 481 10.12 -37.97 40.10
CA PRO A 481 11.39 -38.23 40.78
C PRO A 481 12.05 -36.95 41.30
N SER A 482 12.65 -37.10 42.47
CA SER A 482 13.34 -36.10 43.27
C SER A 482 14.82 -35.98 42.87
N ALA A 483 15.29 -34.72 42.84
CA ALA A 483 16.62 -34.17 43.16
C ALA A 483 17.89 -35.06 43.07
N SER A 484 18.94 -34.57 42.40
CA SER A 484 20.01 -33.75 43.04
C SER A 484 21.35 -33.72 42.27
N VAL A 485 22.04 -32.57 42.42
CA VAL A 485 23.51 -32.31 42.43
C VAL A 485 24.15 -31.65 41.18
N PRO A 486 25.03 -30.62 41.37
CA PRO A 486 25.48 -29.68 40.34
C PRO A 486 26.93 -29.91 39.89
N GLY A 487 27.34 -29.24 38.80
CA GLY A 487 28.74 -28.86 38.60
C GLY A 487 29.24 -28.79 37.15
N ALA A 488 30.00 -27.71 36.92
CA ALA A 488 31.10 -27.54 35.97
C ALA A 488 30.81 -26.88 34.61
N ASP A 489 31.25 -25.63 34.56
CA ASP A 489 31.67 -24.86 33.39
C ASP A 489 32.41 -25.68 32.33
N ARG A 490 32.02 -25.50 31.06
CA ARG A 490 32.91 -25.72 29.91
C ARG A 490 32.50 -24.83 28.72
N PRO A 491 33.48 -24.29 27.96
CA PRO A 491 33.25 -23.25 26.97
C PRO A 491 32.77 -23.82 25.63
N HIS A 492 32.03 -22.98 24.92
CA HIS A 492 31.50 -23.17 23.57
C HIS A 492 32.59 -23.60 22.57
N THR A 493 32.41 -24.78 21.99
CA THR A 493 33.13 -25.21 20.78
C THR A 493 32.34 -24.69 19.58
N GLU A 494 32.81 -23.58 19.01
CA GLU A 494 32.27 -23.05 17.76
C GLU A 494 32.49 -24.04 16.60
N ASN A 495 31.45 -24.17 15.79
CA ASN A 495 31.32 -25.17 14.75
C ASN A 495 32.08 -24.67 13.49
N PRO A 496 33.18 -25.33 13.04
CA PRO A 496 34.03 -24.84 11.94
C PRO A 496 33.33 -24.80 10.57
N LEU A 497 32.10 -25.31 10.48
CA LEU A 497 31.23 -25.22 9.32
C LEU A 497 30.63 -23.82 9.12
N VAL A 498 30.42 -23.04 10.19
CA VAL A 498 29.84 -21.69 10.11
C VAL A 498 30.82 -20.70 9.47
N MET A 499 32.11 -20.80 9.82
CA MET A 499 33.17 -19.97 9.23
C MET A 499 33.32 -20.15 7.71
N LYS A 500 33.14 -21.38 7.18
CA LYS A 500 33.23 -21.61 5.73
C LYS A 500 32.03 -21.06 4.95
N LEU A 501 30.88 -20.90 5.59
CA LEU A 501 29.69 -20.32 4.96
C LEU A 501 29.78 -18.79 4.91
N GLN A 502 30.17 -18.16 6.03
CA GLN A 502 30.42 -16.72 6.07
C GLN A 502 31.52 -16.29 5.10
N GLN A 503 32.59 -17.07 4.99
CA GLN A 503 33.66 -16.76 4.02
C GLN A 503 33.21 -16.90 2.56
N ARG A 504 32.23 -17.76 2.26
CA ARG A 504 31.65 -17.89 0.91
C ARG A 504 30.69 -16.76 0.57
N LEU A 505 29.98 -16.21 1.55
CA LEU A 505 29.07 -15.08 1.37
C LEU A 505 29.84 -13.80 1.06
N VAL A 506 30.92 -13.52 1.80
CA VAL A 506 31.76 -12.33 1.56
C VAL A 506 32.37 -12.32 0.15
N VAL A 507 32.85 -13.47 -0.33
CA VAL A 507 33.42 -13.58 -1.69
C VAL A 507 32.37 -13.44 -2.80
N MET A 508 31.13 -13.85 -2.54
CA MET A 508 30.04 -13.74 -3.51
C MET A 508 29.53 -12.30 -3.62
N GLU A 509 29.46 -11.60 -2.50
CA GLU A 509 29.08 -10.18 -2.44
C GLU A 509 30.10 -9.29 -3.15
N GLU A 510 31.40 -9.56 -2.95
CA GLU A 510 32.49 -8.86 -3.65
C GLU A 510 32.44 -9.09 -5.19
N GLN A 511 32.05 -10.30 -5.64
CA GLN A 511 31.86 -10.58 -7.07
C GLN A 511 30.63 -9.88 -7.68
N LEU A 512 29.56 -9.67 -6.91
CA LEU A 512 28.38 -8.93 -7.36
C LEU A 512 28.67 -7.43 -7.46
N GLN A 513 29.42 -6.89 -6.51
CA GLN A 513 29.80 -5.48 -6.49
C GLN A 513 30.77 -5.14 -7.63
N ALA A 514 31.75 -6.01 -7.92
CA ALA A 514 32.64 -5.87 -9.07
C ALA A 514 31.90 -5.93 -10.42
N ARG A 515 30.79 -6.67 -10.52
CA ARG A 515 29.95 -6.71 -11.73
C ARG A 515 29.08 -5.46 -11.91
N GLN A 516 28.70 -4.80 -10.82
CA GLN A 516 27.94 -3.54 -10.89
C GLN A 516 28.82 -2.36 -11.29
N GLU A 517 30.08 -2.31 -10.83
CA GLU A 517 31.01 -1.27 -11.24
C GLU A 517 31.36 -1.33 -12.74
N ASP A 518 31.47 -2.52 -13.31
CA ASP A 518 31.72 -2.70 -14.75
C ASP A 518 30.50 -2.32 -15.63
N GLY A 519 29.29 -2.32 -15.05
CA GLY A 519 28.04 -1.97 -15.75
C GLY A 519 27.75 -0.46 -15.80
N GLN A 520 28.39 0.35 -14.95
CA GLN A 520 28.07 1.77 -14.81
C GLN A 520 28.93 2.70 -15.68
N LEU A 521 29.99 2.20 -16.32
CA LEU A 521 30.89 3.03 -17.12
C LEU A 521 30.47 3.25 -18.58
N ASP A 522 29.37 2.64 -19.06
CA ASP A 522 29.09 2.53 -20.52
C ASP A 522 27.79 3.21 -21.01
N HIS A 523 27.18 4.10 -20.24
CA HIS A 523 25.88 4.74 -20.61
C HIS A 523 25.94 6.13 -21.26
N HIS A 524 27.11 6.57 -21.74
CA HIS A 524 27.23 7.78 -22.56
C HIS A 524 27.91 7.55 -23.92
N ARG A 525 27.48 6.52 -24.66
CA ARG A 525 27.89 6.33 -26.05
C ARG A 525 26.68 6.27 -26.98
N THR A 526 26.59 7.29 -27.84
CA THR A 526 25.76 7.34 -29.05
C THR A 526 25.84 6.00 -29.78
N ALA A 527 24.68 5.41 -30.12
CA ALA A 527 24.58 4.08 -30.72
C ALA A 527 25.50 3.97 -31.95
N ALA A 528 26.59 3.22 -31.80
CA ALA A 528 27.46 2.86 -32.90
C ALA A 528 26.75 1.81 -33.78
N PRO A 529 26.94 1.84 -35.11
CA PRO A 529 26.36 0.84 -36.01
C PRO A 529 26.80 -0.57 -35.59
N ILE A 530 25.85 -1.50 -35.57
CA ILE A 530 26.11 -2.91 -35.26
C ILE A 530 26.78 -3.52 -36.49
N ILE A 531 28.06 -3.89 -36.35
CA ILE A 531 28.82 -4.58 -37.40
C ILE A 531 28.70 -6.08 -37.13
N HIS A 532 28.01 -6.78 -38.02
CA HIS A 532 27.86 -8.24 -37.96
C HIS A 532 29.08 -8.94 -38.57
N THR A 533 29.53 -10.02 -37.95
CA THR A 533 30.68 -10.83 -38.41
C THR A 533 30.27 -12.17 -39.02
N ASP A 534 28.97 -12.46 -39.12
CA ASP A 534 28.43 -13.70 -39.68
C ASP A 534 27.89 -13.51 -41.11
N SER A 535 28.27 -14.40 -42.02
CA SER A 535 27.95 -14.34 -43.46
C SER A 535 26.53 -14.81 -43.81
N GLY A 536 25.54 -14.58 -42.94
CA GLY A 536 24.17 -15.07 -43.11
C GLY A 536 23.21 -14.00 -43.63
N VAL A 537 22.62 -14.19 -44.82
CA VAL A 537 21.54 -13.33 -45.34
C VAL A 537 20.31 -13.44 -44.44
N ARG A 538 19.90 -12.33 -43.83
CA ARG A 538 18.64 -12.23 -43.08
C ARG A 538 17.67 -11.34 -43.86
N LEU A 539 16.46 -11.86 -44.09
CA LEU A 539 15.36 -11.06 -44.65
C LEU A 539 14.67 -10.34 -43.49
N THR A 540 14.95 -9.05 -43.33
CA THR A 540 14.26 -8.21 -42.34
C THR A 540 13.02 -7.58 -42.95
N GLU A 541 11.84 -8.08 -42.57
CA GLU A 541 10.55 -7.45 -42.85
C GLU A 541 10.09 -6.65 -41.62
N ARG A 542 10.72 -5.51 -41.32
CA ARG A 542 10.18 -4.45 -40.43
C ARG A 542 10.71 -3.07 -40.81
N LEU A 543 9.81 -2.10 -40.91
CA LEU A 543 10.01 -0.75 -41.47
C LEU A 543 10.77 0.27 -40.59
N ASN A 544 11.35 -0.10 -39.45
CA ASN A 544 12.04 0.84 -38.54
C ASN A 544 13.24 0.19 -37.79
N ALA A 545 14.09 -0.56 -38.47
CA ALA A 545 15.36 -1.03 -37.90
C ALA A 545 16.51 -0.05 -38.22
N PRO A 546 17.45 0.20 -37.30
CA PRO A 546 18.65 0.99 -37.58
C PRO A 546 19.49 0.35 -38.70
N GLU A 547 20.17 1.18 -39.48
CA GLU A 547 20.94 0.82 -40.68
C GLU A 547 22.03 -0.22 -40.38
N GLU A 548 21.88 -1.44 -40.93
CA GLU A 548 22.88 -2.51 -40.84
C GLU A 548 23.92 -2.35 -41.95
N LEU A 549 25.21 -2.23 -41.57
CA LEU A 549 26.33 -2.16 -42.50
C LEU A 549 26.91 -3.57 -42.72
N PRO A 550 26.97 -4.08 -43.96
CA PRO A 550 27.59 -5.37 -44.24
C PRO A 550 29.11 -5.32 -43.99
N PRO A 551 29.74 -6.45 -43.64
CA PRO A 551 31.16 -6.49 -43.38
C PRO A 551 31.99 -6.18 -44.64
N GLY A 552 33.04 -5.34 -44.48
CA GLY A 552 33.81 -4.72 -45.57
C GLY A 552 34.67 -5.63 -46.46
N TYR A 553 34.40 -6.93 -46.52
CA TYR A 553 35.07 -7.87 -47.44
C TYR A 553 34.21 -8.23 -48.67
N THR A 554 33.03 -7.62 -48.84
CA THR A 554 32.17 -7.82 -50.02
C THR A 554 32.42 -6.86 -51.19
N GLU A 555 33.46 -6.01 -51.13
CA GLU A 555 33.89 -5.23 -52.31
C GLU A 555 35.10 -5.89 -52.99
N GLN A 556 34.83 -6.80 -53.93
CA GLN A 556 35.66 -7.08 -55.11
C GLN A 556 34.80 -7.44 -56.32
#